data_AF-A0AAC9L822-F1
#
_entry.id   AF-A0AAC9L822-F1
#
_cell.length_a   1.000
_cell.length_b   1.000
_cell.length_c   1.000
_cell.angle_alpha   90.00
_cell.angle_beta   90.00
_cell.angle_gamma   90.00
#
_symmetry.space_group_name_H-M   'P 1'
#
loop_
_entity.id
_entity.type
_entity.pdbx_description
1 polymer ?
#
loop_
_entity_poly.entity_id
_entity_poly.type
_entity_poly.pdbx_seq_one_letter_code
_entity_poly.pdbx_strand_id
1 'polypeptide(L)'
;MTEEREIADEPRLIEQVTLPTVGLVCQRHAIFVNTGETLPAEGEAALALCGVRVTLGPAPEEMLPGVPAEVVDCADCQGIIWDEPDPRPAHARPRLYIRRVGTVPVHIVDVEGLTATTMTSLCRTVFHLGEALEQLAPGAGAPCTGCLLASLSRPALLAP
;
A
#
# COMPACT_ATOMS: atom_id res chain seq x y z
N MET A 1 -27.58 -29.60 -12.41
CA MET A 1 -27.99 -28.56 -13.36
C MET A 1 -26.88 -27.53 -13.32
N THR A 2 -26.06 -27.46 -14.37
CA THR A 2 -25.00 -26.46 -14.48
C THR A 2 -25.73 -25.17 -14.83
N GLU A 3 -25.86 -24.26 -13.86
CA GLU A 3 -26.38 -22.92 -14.17
C GLU A 3 -25.46 -22.28 -15.21
N GLU A 4 -26.07 -21.81 -16.29
CA GLU A 4 -25.37 -21.16 -17.38
C GLU A 4 -24.80 -19.85 -16.85
N ARG A 5 -23.47 -19.76 -16.80
CA ARG A 5 -22.79 -18.64 -16.14
C ARG A 5 -22.89 -17.41 -17.02
N GLU A 6 -23.26 -16.28 -16.41
CA GLU A 6 -23.34 -15.01 -17.11
C GLU A 6 -21.95 -14.59 -17.62
N ILE A 7 -21.91 -14.16 -18.88
CA ILE A 7 -20.71 -13.64 -19.54
C ILE A 7 -20.87 -12.13 -19.66
N ALA A 8 -19.82 -11.38 -19.33
CA ALA A 8 -19.82 -9.94 -19.47
C ALA A 8 -19.93 -9.53 -20.96
N ASP A 9 -21.01 -8.83 -21.29
CA ASP A 9 -21.29 -8.28 -22.62
C ASP A 9 -20.55 -6.96 -22.89
N GLU A 10 -20.17 -6.26 -21.83
CA GLU A 10 -19.32 -5.07 -21.81
C GLU A 10 -18.34 -5.14 -20.62
N PRO A 11 -17.27 -4.32 -20.59
CA PRO A 11 -16.36 -4.29 -19.45
C PRO A 11 -17.10 -3.84 -18.19
N ARG A 12 -16.98 -4.61 -17.10
CA ARG A 12 -17.65 -4.33 -15.83
C ARG A 12 -16.64 -4.18 -14.69
N LEU A 13 -16.98 -3.29 -13.76
CA LEU A 13 -16.30 -3.14 -12.49
C LEU A 13 -17.23 -3.63 -11.38
N ILE A 14 -16.82 -4.66 -10.67
CA ILE A 14 -17.57 -5.25 -9.56
C ILE A 14 -16.92 -4.82 -8.25
N GLU A 15 -17.68 -4.17 -7.37
CA GLU A 15 -17.20 -3.78 -6.03
C GLU A 15 -17.42 -4.92 -5.03
N GLN A 16 -16.39 -5.28 -4.27
CA GLN A 16 -16.47 -6.25 -3.18
C GLN A 16 -15.90 -5.65 -1.91
N VAL A 17 -16.71 -5.63 -0.84
CA VAL A 17 -16.25 -5.24 0.50
C VAL A 17 -15.72 -6.48 1.22
N THR A 18 -14.53 -6.38 1.79
CA THR A 18 -13.93 -7.46 2.58
C THR A 18 -13.49 -6.97 3.95
N LEU A 19 -13.56 -7.86 4.94
CA LEU A 19 -12.91 -7.65 6.23
C LEU A 19 -11.40 -7.45 6.00
N PRO A 20 -10.77 -6.52 6.73
CA PRO A 20 -9.35 -6.29 6.61
C PRO A 20 -8.58 -7.48 7.18
N THR A 21 -7.42 -7.77 6.59
CA THR A 21 -6.47 -8.73 7.18
C THR A 21 -5.93 -8.21 8.51
N VAL A 22 -5.76 -6.89 8.64
CA VAL A 22 -5.32 -6.18 9.85
C VAL A 22 -6.05 -4.84 9.94
N GLY A 23 -6.61 -4.52 11.11
CA GLY A 23 -7.28 -3.24 11.37
C GLY A 23 -8.77 -3.40 11.69
N LEU A 24 -9.48 -2.27 11.72
CA LEU A 24 -10.90 -2.18 12.09
C LEU A 24 -11.79 -1.61 10.97
N VAL A 25 -11.24 -1.45 9.76
CA VAL A 25 -11.95 -0.82 8.64
C VAL A 25 -12.01 -1.79 7.47
N CYS A 26 -13.21 -2.08 7.00
CA CYS A 26 -13.44 -2.85 5.79
C CYS A 26 -12.89 -2.11 4.57
N GLN A 27 -12.34 -2.87 3.63
CA GLN A 27 -11.85 -2.32 2.37
C GLN A 27 -12.78 -2.72 1.24
N ARG A 28 -13.18 -1.75 0.43
CA ARG A 28 -13.90 -1.97 -0.83
C ARG A 28 -12.90 -2.09 -1.96
N HIS A 29 -12.84 -3.29 -2.52
CA HIS A 29 -12.00 -3.63 -3.66
C HIS A 29 -12.82 -3.64 -4.93
N ALA A 30 -12.16 -3.36 -6.06
CA ALA A 30 -12.79 -3.42 -7.37
C ALA A 30 -12.21 -4.58 -8.17
N ILE A 31 -13.07 -5.36 -8.81
CA ILE A 31 -12.73 -6.46 -9.70
C ILE A 31 -13.11 -6.03 -11.10
N PHE A 32 -12.17 -6.10 -12.03
CA PHE A 32 -12.44 -5.84 -13.43
C PHE A 32 -12.74 -7.15 -14.15
N VAL A 33 -13.85 -7.18 -14.86
CA VAL A 33 -14.23 -8.29 -15.75
C VAL A 33 -14.34 -7.72 -17.15
N ASN A 34 -13.52 -8.23 -18.07
CA ASN A 34 -13.50 -7.75 -19.43
C ASN A 34 -14.62 -8.40 -20.26
N THR A 35 -14.93 -7.80 -21.41
CA THR A 35 -15.90 -8.37 -22.35
C THR A 35 -15.52 -9.80 -22.74
N GLY A 36 -16.50 -10.71 -22.67
CA GLY A 36 -16.33 -12.13 -22.99
C GLY A 36 -15.81 -12.99 -21.83
N GLU A 37 -15.47 -12.38 -20.68
CA GLU A 37 -15.11 -13.12 -19.47
C GLU A 37 -16.36 -13.52 -18.66
N THR A 38 -16.26 -14.64 -17.94
CA THR A 38 -17.34 -15.11 -17.08
C THR A 38 -17.41 -14.26 -15.81
N LEU A 39 -18.61 -13.81 -15.46
CA LEU A 39 -18.81 -13.10 -14.20
C LEU A 39 -18.58 -14.04 -13.01
N PRO A 40 -17.82 -13.59 -11.98
CA PRO A 40 -17.61 -14.39 -10.79
C PRO A 40 -18.92 -14.52 -10.03
N ALA A 41 -19.22 -15.73 -9.56
CA ALA A 41 -20.43 -16.01 -8.80
C ALA A 41 -20.22 -15.72 -7.30
N GLU A 42 -21.32 -15.59 -6.55
CA GLU A 42 -21.25 -15.51 -5.09
C GLU A 42 -20.53 -16.73 -4.49
N GLY A 43 -19.70 -16.49 -3.49
CA GLY A 43 -18.85 -17.49 -2.84
C GLY A 43 -17.56 -17.81 -3.61
N GLU A 44 -17.38 -17.32 -4.82
CA GLU A 44 -16.16 -17.52 -5.57
C GLU A 44 -15.07 -16.51 -5.22
N ALA A 45 -13.82 -16.96 -5.35
CA ALA A 45 -12.66 -16.10 -5.19
C ALA A 45 -12.33 -15.41 -6.52
N ALA A 46 -12.22 -14.08 -6.50
CA ALA A 46 -11.75 -13.26 -7.60
C ALA A 46 -10.50 -12.47 -7.21
N LEU A 47 -9.78 -11.95 -8.21
CA LEU A 47 -8.65 -11.05 -7.99
C LEU A 47 -9.13 -9.61 -8.18
N ALA A 48 -8.95 -8.78 -7.16
CA ALA A 48 -9.17 -7.34 -7.27
C ALA A 48 -8.07 -6.67 -8.11
N LEU A 49 -8.32 -5.45 -8.58
CA LEU A 49 -7.36 -4.62 -9.31
C LEU A 49 -6.03 -4.44 -8.57
N CYS A 50 -6.05 -4.32 -7.24
CA CYS A 50 -4.84 -4.23 -6.42
C CYS A 50 -4.09 -5.57 -6.24
N GLY A 51 -4.59 -6.67 -6.81
CA GLY A 51 -3.99 -8.01 -6.68
C GLY A 51 -4.40 -8.78 -5.42
N VAL A 52 -5.26 -8.21 -4.56
CA VAL A 52 -5.82 -8.92 -3.40
C VAL A 52 -6.86 -9.93 -3.87
N ARG A 53 -6.80 -11.15 -3.33
CA ARG A 53 -7.83 -12.17 -3.56
C ARG A 53 -9.00 -11.94 -2.63
N VAL A 54 -10.20 -11.76 -3.19
CA VAL A 54 -11.43 -11.49 -2.45
C VAL A 54 -12.47 -12.57 -2.75
N THR A 55 -13.33 -12.87 -1.78
CA THR A 55 -14.49 -13.76 -1.99
C THR A 55 -15.72 -12.90 -2.25
N LEU A 56 -16.45 -13.21 -3.32
CA LEU A 56 -17.66 -12.51 -3.72
C LEU A 56 -18.79 -12.84 -2.76
N GLY A 57 -19.52 -11.84 -2.31
CA GLY A 57 -20.62 -12.05 -1.38
C GLY A 57 -21.12 -10.77 -0.73
N PRO A 58 -22.11 -10.87 0.17
CA PRO A 58 -22.66 -9.73 0.85
C PRO A 58 -21.59 -8.97 1.62
N ALA A 59 -21.71 -7.65 1.66
CA ALA A 59 -20.84 -6.82 2.48
C ALA A 59 -21.04 -7.17 3.97
N PRO A 60 -19.96 -7.26 4.76
CA PRO A 60 -20.09 -7.49 6.20
C PRO A 60 -20.80 -6.30 6.85
N GLU A 61 -21.82 -6.58 7.66
CA GLU A 61 -22.54 -5.57 8.45
C GLU A 61 -21.75 -5.15 9.70
N GLU A 62 -20.95 -6.07 10.24
CA GLU A 62 -20.14 -5.89 11.44
C GLU A 62 -18.68 -6.29 11.19
N MET A 63 -17.75 -5.54 11.77
CA MET A 63 -16.30 -5.84 11.76
C MET A 63 -15.95 -6.90 12.80
N LEU A 64 -16.60 -6.78 13.95
CA LEU A 64 -16.49 -7.60 15.13
C LEU A 64 -17.89 -7.65 15.75
N PRO A 65 -18.22 -8.65 16.57
CA PRO A 65 -19.53 -8.74 17.21
C PRO A 65 -19.93 -7.44 17.90
N GLY A 66 -21.00 -6.79 17.41
CA GLY A 66 -21.52 -5.53 17.93
C GLY A 66 -20.74 -4.27 17.52
N VAL A 67 -19.77 -4.37 16.61
CA VAL A 67 -19.04 -3.23 16.05
C VAL A 67 -19.44 -3.06 14.58
N PRO A 68 -20.18 -2.00 14.22
CA PRO A 68 -20.61 -1.76 12.85
C PRO A 68 -19.43 -1.67 11.87
N ALA A 69 -19.63 -2.14 10.64
CA ALA A 69 -18.63 -2.04 9.60
C ALA A 69 -18.50 -0.64 9.02
N GLU A 70 -17.31 -0.06 9.22
CA GLU A 70 -16.87 1.12 8.50
C GLU A 70 -16.15 0.67 7.21
N VAL A 71 -16.57 1.21 6.08
CA VAL A 71 -16.06 0.83 4.76
C VAL A 71 -15.33 2.00 4.14
N VAL A 72 -14.10 1.77 3.69
CA VAL A 72 -13.33 2.71 2.87
C VAL A 72 -12.94 2.05 1.56
N ASP A 73 -12.76 2.86 0.52
CA ASP A 73 -12.27 2.36 -0.75
C ASP A 73 -10.80 1.97 -0.66
N CYS A 74 -10.43 0.84 -1.28
CA CYS A 74 -9.05 0.42 -1.38
C CYS A 74 -8.27 1.44 -2.23
N ALA A 75 -7.35 2.16 -1.60
CA ALA A 75 -6.56 3.22 -2.25
C ALA A 75 -5.85 2.72 -3.52
N ASP A 76 -5.33 1.50 -3.52
CA ASP A 76 -4.66 0.91 -4.68
C ASP A 76 -5.64 0.63 -5.83
N CYS A 77 -6.87 0.18 -5.54
CA CYS A 77 -7.89 -0.01 -6.57
C CYS A 77 -8.34 1.34 -7.14
N GLN A 78 -8.54 2.34 -6.29
CA GLN A 78 -8.94 3.69 -6.70
C GLN A 78 -7.87 4.33 -7.60
N GLY A 79 -6.58 4.19 -7.27
CA GLY A 79 -5.49 4.68 -8.12
C GLY A 79 -5.51 4.08 -9.53
N ILE A 80 -5.88 2.80 -9.66
CA ILE A 80 -6.01 2.15 -10.97
C ILE A 80 -7.26 2.63 -11.73
N ILE A 81 -8.42 2.75 -11.05
CA ILE A 81 -9.70 3.11 -11.68
C ILE A 81 -9.68 4.53 -12.22
N TRP A 82 -9.18 5.48 -11.44
CA TRP A 82 -9.23 6.90 -11.79
C TRP A 82 -8.10 7.31 -12.73
N ASP A 83 -7.23 6.37 -13.13
CA ASP A 83 -5.95 6.65 -13.79
C ASP A 83 -5.21 7.79 -13.06
N GLU A 84 -5.44 7.90 -11.75
CA GLU A 84 -4.70 8.80 -10.90
C GLU A 84 -3.36 8.12 -10.73
N PRO A 85 -2.28 8.63 -11.36
CA PRO A 85 -0.96 8.07 -11.16
C PRO A 85 -0.75 8.01 -9.66
N ASP A 86 -0.55 6.78 -9.17
CA ASP A 86 -0.19 6.38 -7.82
C ASP A 86 -0.02 7.55 -6.84
N PRO A 87 -0.76 7.65 -5.73
CA PRO A 87 -0.51 8.68 -4.73
C PRO A 87 0.86 8.53 -4.04
N ARG A 88 1.73 7.58 -4.43
CA ARG A 88 3.17 7.79 -4.33
C ARG A 88 3.47 9.03 -5.18
N PRO A 89 3.75 10.20 -4.58
CA PRO A 89 4.10 11.32 -5.42
C PRO A 89 5.26 10.86 -6.30
N ALA A 90 5.21 11.14 -7.60
CA ALA A 90 6.40 11.14 -8.45
C ALA A 90 7.52 12.04 -7.85
N HIS A 91 7.17 12.79 -6.80
CA HIS A 91 7.98 13.63 -5.93
C HIS A 91 8.22 13.07 -4.50
N ALA A 92 7.84 11.82 -4.19
CA ALA A 92 8.27 11.15 -2.97
C ALA A 92 9.78 11.00 -3.10
N ARG A 93 10.51 11.91 -2.45
CA ARG A 93 11.97 11.90 -2.44
C ARG A 93 12.40 10.48 -2.10
N PRO A 94 13.11 9.77 -3.00
CA PRO A 94 13.48 8.39 -2.73
C PRO A 94 14.29 8.37 -1.43
N ARG A 95 13.78 7.58 -0.48
CA ARG A 95 14.34 7.43 0.87
C ARG A 95 14.93 6.04 1.00
N LEU A 96 16.13 5.96 1.55
CA LEU A 96 16.70 4.72 2.04
C LEU A 96 16.43 4.62 3.54
N TYR A 97 16.01 3.44 3.97
CA TYR A 97 15.85 3.08 5.38
C TYR A 97 16.99 2.14 5.73
N ILE A 98 17.97 2.63 6.47
CA ILE A 98 19.20 1.88 6.77
C ILE A 98 19.41 1.74 8.25
N ARG A 99 20.02 0.63 8.67
CA ARG A 99 20.52 0.45 10.03
C ARG A 99 21.85 -0.28 10.00
N ARG A 100 22.61 -0.19 11.09
CA ARG A 100 23.75 -1.09 11.28
C ARG A 100 23.23 -2.49 11.57
N VAL A 101 23.87 -3.51 11.00
CA VAL A 101 23.51 -4.91 11.25
C VAL A 101 23.52 -5.18 12.76
N GLY A 102 22.45 -5.81 13.26
CA GLY A 102 22.29 -6.11 14.67
C GLY A 102 21.78 -4.94 15.54
N THR A 103 21.44 -3.80 14.95
CA THR A 103 20.85 -2.66 15.69
C THR A 103 19.34 -2.52 15.45
N VAL A 104 18.66 -1.80 16.33
CA VAL A 104 17.22 -1.52 16.21
C VAL A 104 16.92 -0.20 15.48
N PRO A 105 17.64 0.92 15.73
CA PRO A 105 17.29 2.20 15.14
C PRO A 105 17.49 2.24 13.62
N VAL A 106 16.42 2.59 12.90
CA VAL A 106 16.43 2.78 11.45
C VAL A 106 16.62 4.26 11.12
N HIS A 107 17.63 4.56 10.32
CA HIS A 107 17.93 5.90 9.85
C HIS A 107 17.36 6.12 8.45
N ILE A 108 16.75 7.28 8.25
CA ILE A 108 16.16 7.69 6.97
C ILE A 108 17.19 8.53 6.25
N VAL A 109 17.57 8.14 5.04
CA VAL A 109 18.48 8.88 4.16
C VAL A 109 17.67 9.38 2.96
N ASP A 110 17.60 10.69 2.79
CA ASP A 110 17.06 11.29 1.57
C ASP A 110 18.15 11.29 0.47
N VAL A 111 17.74 11.41 -0.79
CA VAL A 111 18.67 11.46 -1.94
C VAL A 111 19.76 12.53 -1.81
N GLU A 112 19.45 13.67 -1.18
CA GLU A 112 20.40 14.77 -0.90
C GLU A 112 21.54 14.35 0.03
N GLY A 113 21.34 13.31 0.84
CA GLY A 113 22.33 12.79 1.77
C GLY A 113 23.28 11.76 1.16
N LEU A 114 23.09 11.38 -0.12
CA LEU A 114 23.90 10.38 -0.79
C LEU A 114 25.10 11.02 -1.51
N THR A 115 26.28 10.46 -1.30
CA THR A 115 27.49 10.75 -2.07
C THR A 115 28.07 9.46 -2.63
N ALA A 116 29.15 9.57 -3.42
CA ALA A 116 29.88 8.40 -3.93
C ALA A 116 30.48 7.51 -2.83
N THR A 117 30.63 8.01 -1.59
CA THR A 117 31.33 7.30 -0.51
C THR A 117 30.55 7.27 0.81
N THR A 118 29.50 8.08 0.95
CA THR A 118 28.78 8.26 2.22
C THR A 118 27.29 8.40 2.03
N MET A 119 26.55 8.07 3.09
CA MET A 119 25.13 8.28 3.23
C MET A 119 24.88 9.08 4.51
N THR A 120 24.26 10.24 4.41
CA THR A 120 23.94 11.12 5.53
C THR A 120 22.44 11.07 5.79
N SER A 121 22.06 10.56 6.96
CA SER A 121 20.66 10.46 7.36
C SER A 121 20.07 11.81 7.77
N LEU A 122 18.74 11.87 7.89
CA LEU A 122 18.02 13.07 8.32
C LEU A 122 18.43 13.56 9.72
N CYS A 123 18.81 12.66 10.62
CA CYS A 123 19.38 13.03 11.93
C CYS A 123 20.88 13.37 11.87
N ARG A 124 21.44 13.53 10.67
CA ARG A 124 22.84 13.87 10.38
C ARG A 124 23.85 12.79 10.76
N THR A 125 23.40 11.57 11.06
CA THR A 125 24.31 10.43 11.20
C THR A 125 24.86 10.08 9.83
N VAL A 126 26.18 10.01 9.73
CA VAL A 126 26.91 9.64 8.51
C VAL A 126 27.27 8.16 8.57
N PHE A 127 27.04 7.47 7.44
CA PHE A 127 27.41 6.09 7.21
C PHE A 127 28.35 6.03 6.01
N HIS A 128 29.37 5.17 6.09
CA HIS A 128 30.27 4.94 4.96
C HIS A 128 29.83 3.72 4.14
N LEU A 129 29.96 3.82 2.81
CA LEU A 129 29.78 2.66 1.93
C LEU A 129 30.86 1.62 2.27
N GLY A 130 30.43 0.40 2.59
CA GLY A 130 31.29 -0.68 3.11
C GLY A 130 31.14 -0.96 4.61
N GLU A 131 30.43 -0.11 5.36
CA GLU A 131 29.95 -0.50 6.70
C GLU A 131 28.98 -1.69 6.61
N ALA A 132 28.91 -2.47 7.70
CA ALA A 132 27.91 -3.53 7.84
C ALA A 132 26.52 -2.92 8.07
N LEU A 133 25.87 -2.53 6.97
CA LEU A 133 24.56 -1.90 6.94
C LEU A 133 23.53 -2.86 6.34
N GLU A 134 22.31 -2.77 6.86
CA GLU A 134 21.13 -3.43 6.33
C GLU A 134 20.18 -2.36 5.78
N GLN A 135 19.74 -2.54 4.54
CA GLN A 135 18.67 -1.75 3.95
C GLN A 135 17.34 -2.44 4.20
N LEU A 136 16.36 -1.68 4.67
CA LEU A 136 15.03 -2.15 5.04
C LEU A 136 13.97 -1.62 4.08
N ALA A 137 12.87 -2.37 3.96
CA ALA A 137 11.67 -1.89 3.28
C ALA A 137 11.03 -0.74 4.08
N PRO A 138 10.30 0.19 3.43
CA PRO A 138 9.48 1.17 4.13
C PRO A 138 8.54 0.50 5.14
N GLY A 139 8.44 1.06 6.35
CA GLY A 139 7.63 0.49 7.43
C GLY A 139 8.27 -0.67 8.20
N ALA A 140 9.44 -1.17 7.77
CA ALA A 140 10.18 -2.18 8.51
C ALA A 140 11.15 -1.54 9.54
N GLY A 141 11.03 -1.98 10.80
CA GLY A 141 11.88 -1.53 11.91
C GLY A 141 11.40 -0.25 12.60
N ALA A 142 12.08 0.14 13.69
CA ALA A 142 11.76 1.34 14.46
C ALA A 142 12.63 2.52 14.01
N PRO A 143 12.05 3.63 13.51
CA PRO A 143 12.85 4.76 13.08
C PRO A 143 13.57 5.41 14.26
N CYS A 144 14.81 5.84 14.02
CA CYS A 144 15.52 6.72 14.93
C CYS A 144 14.66 7.97 15.17
N THR A 145 14.46 8.35 16.44
CA THR A 145 13.62 9.49 16.83
C THR A 145 14.01 10.78 16.11
N GLY A 146 15.30 11.03 15.92
CA GLY A 146 15.78 12.19 15.18
C GLY A 146 15.39 12.16 13.70
N CYS A 147 15.48 10.99 13.05
CA CYS A 147 15.04 10.84 11.66
C CYS A 147 13.52 10.96 11.53
N LEU A 148 12.77 10.41 12.49
CA LEU A 148 11.32 10.52 12.54
C LEU A 148 10.88 12.00 12.62
N LEU A 149 11.38 12.73 13.62
CA LEU A 149 11.06 14.15 13.81
C LEU A 149 11.45 14.99 12.58
N ALA A 150 12.64 14.76 12.01
CA ALA A 150 13.08 15.47 10.83
C ALA A 150 12.24 15.15 9.58
N SER A 151 11.75 13.91 9.46
CA SER A 151 10.91 13.48 8.33
C SER A 151 9.52 14.13 8.33
N LEU A 152 9.00 14.45 9.52
CA LEU A 152 7.72 15.14 9.72
C LEU A 152 7.84 16.66 9.56
N SER A 153 9.04 17.22 9.76
CA SER A 153 9.27 18.66 9.76
C SER A 153 9.62 19.23 8.38
N ARG A 154 9.89 18.39 7.38
CA ARG A 154 10.13 18.85 6.01
C ARG A 154 8.77 19.12 5.36
N PRO A 155 8.44 20.37 5.00
CA PRO A 155 7.22 20.65 4.27
C PRO A 155 7.23 19.84 2.98
N ALA A 156 6.09 19.22 2.64
CA ALA A 156 5.82 18.83 1.28
C ALA A 156 5.92 20.12 0.46
N LEU A 157 7.07 20.34 -0.20
CA LEU A 157 7.19 21.38 -1.20
C LEU A 157 6.12 21.05 -2.24
N LEU A 158 5.02 21.81 -2.20
CA LEU A 158 4.03 21.89 -3.26
C LEU A 158 4.82 22.12 -4.55
N ALA A 159 4.87 21.11 -5.41
CA ALA A 159 5.38 21.27 -6.76
C ALA A 159 4.45 22.26 -7.48
N PRO A 160 4.99 23.23 -8.26
CA PRO A 160 4.19 24.10 -9.11
C PRO A 160 3.48 23.33 -10.23
#